data_AF-H3GXU3-F1
#
_entry.id   AF-H3GXU3-F1
#
_cell.length_a   1.000
_cell.length_b   1.000
_cell.length_c   1.000
_cell.angle_alpha   90.00
_cell.angle_beta   90.00
_cell.angle_gamma   90.00
#
_symmetry.space_group_name_H-M   'P 1'
#
loop_
_entity.id
_entity.type
_entity.pdbx_description
1 polymer ?
#
loop_
_entity_poly.entity_id
_entity_poly.type
_entity_poly.pdbx_seq_one_letter_code
_entity_poly.pdbx_strand_id
1 'polypeptide(L)'
;METRSSPSMHELRSVAVERGLKYFLHLSKPELFSLLQRKEGGGRPQPASAKEDAVRRVEDAPTRASERLYKNKRKTRENDRADAPRDKKKAKVVVNTLDPIMFTELGPHTFEFTRTNGSVCVYNVEALVQYILATGDFSEPETRIPFSDEDLRRIDVEASKAKLVEKSVADPKKNKHKFEEQKVKRDGILGLERCASEYVNRMLEIVESDDPEEGEMLLIMSVFPSFSDIFEQIRRSDSEYAKHSMGHFIQYMKGPKNRPTVDHSGLLPVILGFLEDVAKGKQGASAFGF
;
A
#
# COMPACT_ATOMS: atom_id res chain seq x y z
N MET A 1 4.73 -14.76 31.05
CA MET A 1 3.36 -15.35 31.03
C MET A 1 3.18 -16.00 29.69
N GLU A 2 2.84 -17.28 29.64
CA GLU A 2 2.51 -17.94 28.37
C GLU A 2 1.05 -17.61 28.02
N THR A 3 0.85 -16.92 26.90
CA THR A 3 -0.49 -16.69 26.35
C THR A 3 -0.99 -18.01 25.77
N ARG A 4 -1.74 -18.78 26.57
CA ARG A 4 -2.39 -20.01 26.10
C ARG A 4 -3.33 -19.70 24.94
N SER A 5 -2.94 -20.11 23.74
CA SER A 5 -3.72 -19.97 22.52
C SER A 5 -5.11 -20.59 22.71
N SER A 6 -6.17 -19.80 22.53
CA SER A 6 -7.54 -20.33 22.54
C SER A 6 -7.74 -21.25 21.34
N PRO A 7 -8.05 -22.54 21.52
CA PRO A 7 -8.02 -23.54 20.44
C PRO A 7 -8.95 -23.18 19.27
N SER A 8 -8.61 -23.64 18.06
CA SER A 8 -9.40 -23.37 16.85
C SER A 8 -10.73 -24.15 16.84
N MET A 9 -11.68 -23.71 16.01
CA MET A 9 -12.93 -24.48 15.81
C MET A 9 -12.67 -25.84 15.17
N HIS A 10 -11.59 -25.98 14.40
CA HIS A 10 -11.19 -27.26 13.81
C HIS A 10 -10.70 -28.23 14.89
N GLU A 11 -9.80 -27.80 15.78
CA GLU A 11 -9.35 -28.59 16.95
C GLU A 11 -10.53 -29.06 17.81
N LEU A 12 -11.46 -28.16 18.15
CA LEU A 12 -12.61 -28.49 18.99
C LEU A 12 -13.56 -29.48 18.30
N ARG A 13 -13.76 -29.38 16.99
CA ARG A 13 -14.54 -30.36 16.22
C ARG A 13 -13.82 -31.72 16.15
N SER A 14 -12.49 -31.75 15.97
CA SER A 14 -11.71 -32.99 15.99
C SER A 14 -11.77 -33.72 17.34
N VAL A 15 -11.55 -33.01 18.45
CA VAL A 15 -11.67 -33.58 19.81
C VAL A 15 -13.11 -34.05 20.11
N ALA A 16 -14.14 -33.42 19.50
CA ALA A 16 -15.52 -33.88 19.61
C ALA A 16 -15.78 -35.19 18.85
N VAL A 17 -15.17 -35.39 17.68
CA VAL A 17 -15.20 -36.67 16.94
C VAL A 17 -14.51 -37.77 17.73
N GLU A 18 -13.29 -37.52 18.25
CA GLU A 18 -12.54 -38.46 19.08
C GLU A 18 -13.32 -38.90 20.33
N ARG A 19 -14.04 -37.97 20.97
CA ARG A 19 -14.89 -38.25 22.14
C ARG A 19 -16.26 -38.84 21.81
N GLY A 20 -16.50 -39.21 20.54
CA GLY A 20 -17.73 -39.86 20.08
C GLY A 20 -18.98 -39.02 20.29
N LEU A 21 -18.86 -37.69 20.34
CA LEU A 21 -20.01 -36.80 20.49
C LEU A 21 -20.88 -36.86 19.24
N LYS A 22 -22.20 -36.94 19.44
CA LYS A 22 -23.19 -36.82 18.37
C LYS A 22 -23.81 -35.43 18.46
N TYR A 23 -24.12 -34.84 17.30
CA TYR A 23 -24.76 -33.52 17.19
C TYR A 23 -23.96 -32.34 17.78
N PHE A 24 -22.64 -32.27 17.53
CA PHE A 24 -21.80 -31.14 17.96
C PHE A 24 -21.56 -30.08 16.86
N LEU A 25 -21.93 -30.34 15.60
CA LEU A 25 -21.59 -29.49 14.45
C LEU A 25 -22.25 -28.10 14.50
N HIS A 26 -23.46 -28.02 15.07
CA HIS A 26 -24.28 -26.81 15.20
C HIS A 26 -23.97 -25.98 16.46
N LEU A 27 -23.03 -26.42 17.31
CA LEU A 27 -22.68 -25.71 18.55
C LEU A 27 -21.70 -24.59 18.24
N SER A 28 -21.93 -23.41 18.83
CA SER A 28 -20.99 -22.29 18.73
C SER A 28 -19.67 -22.58 19.44
N LYS A 29 -18.61 -21.84 19.12
CA LYS A 29 -17.29 -21.99 19.75
C LYS A 29 -17.31 -22.05 21.29
N PRO A 30 -17.95 -21.10 22.01
CA PRO A 30 -17.97 -21.15 23.47
C PRO A 30 -18.78 -22.32 24.03
N GLU A 31 -19.85 -22.76 23.35
CA GLU A 31 -20.66 -23.90 23.79
C GLU A 31 -19.92 -25.22 23.61
N LEU A 32 -19.31 -25.43 22.44
CA LEU A 32 -18.52 -26.63 22.16
C LEU A 32 -17.31 -26.73 23.10
N PHE A 33 -16.61 -25.62 23.32
CA PHE A 33 -15.52 -25.52 24.29
C PHE A 33 -15.99 -25.86 25.72
N SER A 34 -17.11 -25.28 26.17
CA SER A 34 -17.69 -25.55 27.48
C SER A 34 -18.14 -27.01 27.65
N LEU A 35 -18.72 -27.60 26.60
CA LEU A 35 -19.20 -28.99 26.60
C LEU A 35 -18.02 -29.99 26.65
N LEU A 36 -16.92 -29.67 25.97
CA LEU A 36 -15.69 -30.47 26.01
C LEU A 36 -15.01 -30.40 27.39
N GLN A 37 -14.90 -29.20 27.99
CA GLN A 37 -14.36 -29.03 29.34
C GLN A 37 -15.22 -29.72 30.42
N ARG A 38 -16.56 -29.65 30.31
CA ARG A 38 -17.47 -30.34 31.26
C ARG A 38 -17.28 -31.86 31.30
N LYS A 39 -16.74 -32.48 30.24
CA LYS A 39 -16.39 -33.92 30.24
C LYS A 39 -14.99 -34.25 30.78
N GLU A 40 -14.13 -33.27 30.99
CA GLU A 40 -12.84 -33.46 31.68
C GLU A 40 -12.98 -33.37 33.21
N GLY A 41 -14.01 -32.68 33.70
CA GLY A 41 -14.33 -32.50 35.13
C GLY A 41 -14.92 -33.74 35.84
N GLY A 42 -14.33 -34.92 35.65
CA GLY A 42 -14.76 -36.19 36.27
C GLY A 42 -14.44 -36.35 37.76
N GLY A 43 -14.71 -35.34 38.61
CA GLY A 43 -14.34 -35.34 40.03
C GLY A 43 -15.40 -34.69 40.94
N ARG A 44 -15.55 -35.22 42.18
CA ARG A 44 -16.50 -34.70 43.18
C ARG A 44 -16.04 -33.35 43.78
N PRO A 45 -16.98 -32.47 44.21
CA PRO A 45 -16.66 -31.20 44.84
C PRO A 45 -16.48 -31.28 46.36
N GLN A 46 -15.48 -30.59 46.90
CA GLN A 46 -15.48 -29.96 48.24
C GLN A 46 -14.47 -28.78 48.29
N PRO A 47 -14.52 -27.88 49.29
CA PRO A 47 -14.18 -26.47 49.05
C PRO A 47 -12.92 -25.90 49.76
N ALA A 48 -12.54 -24.71 49.29
CA ALA A 48 -11.88 -23.61 50.01
C ALA A 48 -10.45 -23.80 50.58
N SER A 49 -9.51 -22.99 50.06
CA SER A 49 -8.69 -22.08 50.88
C SER A 49 -8.04 -21.01 50.00
N ALA A 50 -7.71 -19.85 50.59
CA ALA A 50 -6.97 -18.77 49.93
C ALA A 50 -5.61 -18.59 50.61
N LYS A 51 -4.64 -17.96 49.91
CA LYS A 51 -3.68 -17.02 50.50
C LYS A 51 -2.87 -16.24 49.45
N GLU A 52 -2.33 -15.12 49.91
CA GLU A 52 -1.58 -14.10 49.16
C GLU A 52 -0.05 -14.25 49.40
N ASP A 53 0.69 -13.14 49.29
CA ASP A 53 2.12 -12.95 49.65
C ASP A 53 3.19 -13.54 48.68
N ALA A 54 4.35 -12.91 48.42
CA ALA A 54 4.88 -11.59 48.80
C ALA A 54 6.15 -11.23 47.94
N VAL A 55 6.32 -10.04 47.33
CA VAL A 55 6.99 -8.78 47.82
C VAL A 55 8.45 -8.54 47.33
N ARG A 56 8.83 -7.25 47.14
CA ARG A 56 10.19 -6.63 46.89
C ARG A 56 10.83 -6.82 45.50
N ARG A 57 11.71 -5.93 44.98
CA ARG A 57 12.02 -4.46 45.10
C ARG A 57 12.97 -4.11 43.89
N VAL A 58 12.98 -2.92 43.24
CA VAL A 58 13.70 -1.65 43.59
C VAL A 58 15.21 -1.89 43.85
N GLU A 59 16.24 -1.20 43.31
CA GLU A 59 16.56 0.08 42.60
C GLU A 59 17.69 -0.23 41.53
N ASP A 60 18.21 0.58 40.57
CA ASP A 60 17.93 1.86 39.87
C ASP A 60 18.83 1.96 38.57
N ALA A 61 18.88 3.10 37.85
CA ALA A 61 19.69 3.40 36.64
C ALA A 61 20.94 4.30 36.96
N PRO A 62 21.57 5.12 36.07
CA PRO A 62 21.69 5.19 34.59
C PRO A 62 23.20 5.32 34.12
N THR A 63 23.48 5.94 32.95
CA THR A 63 24.77 6.54 32.45
C THR A 63 25.88 5.63 31.83
N ARG A 64 26.86 6.07 30.99
CA ARG A 64 26.98 7.20 29.98
C ARG A 64 28.34 7.17 29.20
N ALA A 65 28.31 7.39 27.87
CA ALA A 65 29.38 7.92 26.97
C ALA A 65 30.67 7.10 26.65
N SER A 66 31.54 7.73 25.82
CA SER A 66 32.73 7.24 25.06
C SER A 66 32.41 6.38 23.82
N GLU A 67 32.83 6.66 22.57
CA GLU A 67 33.85 7.54 21.95
C GLU A 67 35.32 7.08 22.13
N ARG A 68 35.96 6.56 21.05
CA ARG A 68 37.25 7.03 20.43
C ARG A 68 38.10 5.96 19.68
N LEU A 69 38.93 6.46 18.74
CA LEU A 69 40.14 5.87 18.09
C LEU A 69 39.89 4.71 17.08
N TYR A 70 40.78 4.38 16.12
CA TYR A 70 42.08 4.93 15.68
C TYR A 70 42.03 5.26 14.16
N LYS A 71 42.47 6.43 13.68
CA LYS A 71 43.85 6.77 13.27
C LYS A 71 44.59 5.69 12.46
N ASN A 72 44.97 5.98 11.21
CA ASN A 72 46.17 5.39 10.61
C ASN A 72 46.91 6.33 9.63
N LYS A 73 48.24 6.19 9.53
CA LYS A 73 49.20 7.12 8.87
C LYS A 73 50.54 6.40 8.62
N ARG A 74 51.45 6.80 7.72
CA ARG A 74 51.53 7.86 6.68
C ARG A 74 52.67 7.45 5.72
N LYS A 75 52.53 7.59 4.39
CA LYS A 75 53.71 7.81 3.52
C LYS A 75 53.42 8.52 2.21
N THR A 76 54.24 9.53 1.93
CA THR A 76 54.32 10.31 0.69
C THR A 76 55.56 9.87 -0.08
N ARG A 77 55.55 10.00 -1.41
CA ARG A 77 56.77 10.11 -2.21
C ARG A 77 56.51 10.97 -3.44
N GLU A 78 57.23 12.07 -3.56
CA GLU A 78 57.31 12.87 -4.78
C GLU A 78 58.42 12.33 -5.69
N ASN A 79 58.22 12.36 -7.01
CA ASN A 79 58.87 13.34 -7.89
C ASN A 79 58.36 13.23 -9.33
N ASP A 80 58.38 14.37 -10.02
CA ASP A 80 58.58 14.57 -11.46
C ASP A 80 57.95 13.59 -12.46
N ARG A 81 56.87 14.05 -13.11
CA ARG A 81 57.02 14.83 -14.35
C ARG A 81 55.72 15.54 -14.74
N ALA A 82 55.86 16.66 -15.43
CA ALA A 82 54.73 17.39 -16.00
C ALA A 82 54.26 16.70 -17.28
N ASP A 83 53.01 16.23 -17.27
CA ASP A 83 52.27 15.88 -18.48
C ASP A 83 50.81 16.27 -18.24
N ALA A 84 50.24 17.07 -19.14
CA ALA A 84 48.89 17.59 -18.95
C ALA A 84 47.88 16.45 -19.13
N PRO A 85 46.98 16.17 -18.15
CA PRO A 85 45.96 15.15 -18.31
C PRO A 85 44.94 15.62 -19.34
N ARG A 86 45.17 15.26 -20.61
CA ARG A 86 44.23 15.44 -21.71
C ARG A 86 42.83 15.04 -21.25
N ASP A 87 41.84 15.90 -21.51
CA ASP A 87 40.42 15.58 -21.30
C ASP A 87 39.98 14.43 -22.21
N LYS A 88 40.29 13.21 -21.75
CA LYS A 88 39.70 11.97 -22.24
C LYS A 88 38.23 12.01 -21.83
N LYS A 89 37.41 12.65 -22.66
CA LYS A 89 35.95 12.55 -22.62
C LYS A 89 35.60 11.06 -22.54
N LYS A 90 35.31 10.58 -21.34
CA LYS A 90 34.81 9.22 -21.14
C LYS A 90 33.55 9.10 -21.99
N ALA A 91 33.43 8.05 -22.79
CA ALA A 91 32.25 7.86 -23.61
C ALA A 91 31.02 7.87 -22.70
N LYS A 92 30.02 8.71 -23.02
CA LYS A 92 28.75 8.75 -22.29
C LYS A 92 28.13 7.37 -22.38
N VAL A 93 28.03 6.66 -21.26
CA VAL A 93 27.34 5.37 -21.20
C VAL A 93 25.86 5.68 -21.05
N VAL A 94 25.14 5.69 -22.18
CA VAL A 94 23.67 5.72 -22.19
C VAL A 94 23.16 4.39 -21.63
N VAL A 95 22.25 4.46 -20.67
CA VAL A 95 21.79 3.28 -19.89
C VAL A 95 20.56 2.62 -20.52
N ASN A 96 19.71 3.40 -21.18
CA ASN A 96 18.36 3.00 -21.58
C ASN A 96 18.13 3.17 -23.10
N THR A 97 17.28 2.30 -23.65
CA THR A 97 16.82 2.35 -25.06
C THR A 97 15.35 2.73 -25.21
N LEU A 98 14.59 2.65 -24.11
CA LEU A 98 13.20 3.08 -23.98
C LEU A 98 13.12 4.20 -22.95
N ASP A 99 12.09 5.04 -23.06
CA ASP A 99 11.75 6.08 -22.11
C ASP A 99 11.40 5.49 -20.73
N PRO A 100 12.12 5.83 -19.64
CA PRO A 100 11.84 5.28 -18.31
C PRO A 100 10.49 5.70 -17.70
N ILE A 101 9.79 6.68 -18.28
CA ILE A 101 8.49 7.15 -17.79
C ILE A 101 7.34 6.36 -18.43
N MET A 102 7.36 6.25 -19.76
CA MET A 102 6.26 5.66 -20.56
C MET A 102 6.54 4.25 -21.08
N PHE A 103 7.78 3.76 -20.94
CA PHE A 103 8.28 2.49 -21.51
C PHE A 103 8.11 2.37 -23.03
N THR A 104 8.01 3.51 -23.73
CA THR A 104 7.95 3.64 -25.18
C THR A 104 9.34 3.88 -25.79
N GLU A 105 9.45 3.77 -27.11
CA GLU A 105 10.69 4.12 -27.82
C GLU A 105 11.06 5.61 -27.65
N LEU A 106 12.36 5.92 -27.75
CA LEU A 106 12.86 7.28 -27.68
C LEU A 106 12.60 8.01 -29.02
N GLY A 107 11.80 9.08 -28.95
CA GLY A 107 11.37 9.89 -30.08
C GLY A 107 12.38 10.95 -30.54
N PRO A 108 11.96 11.89 -31.41
CA PRO A 108 12.85 12.90 -32.00
C PRO A 108 13.27 14.02 -31.04
N HIS A 109 12.63 14.13 -29.87
CA HIS A 109 12.88 15.17 -28.87
C HIS A 109 13.16 14.53 -27.51
N THR A 110 14.44 14.46 -27.15
CA THR A 110 14.92 13.78 -25.95
C THR A 110 15.75 14.68 -25.03
N PHE A 111 15.71 14.38 -23.73
CA PHE A 111 16.51 15.05 -22.71
C PHE A 111 17.53 14.09 -22.10
N GLU A 112 18.81 14.45 -22.16
CA GLU A 112 19.89 13.74 -21.46
C GLU A 112 20.08 14.24 -20.01
N PHE A 113 19.90 13.35 -19.04
CA PHE A 113 20.32 13.56 -17.65
C PHE A 113 21.61 12.77 -17.36
N THR A 114 22.63 13.42 -16.79
CA THR A 114 23.90 12.77 -16.42
C THR A 114 23.94 12.51 -14.92
N ARG A 115 24.03 11.23 -14.54
CA ARG A 115 24.05 10.76 -13.15
C ARG A 115 25.43 10.96 -12.52
N THR A 116 25.50 10.94 -11.19
CA THR A 116 26.74 11.12 -10.40
C THR A 116 27.82 10.07 -10.69
N ASN A 117 27.44 8.89 -11.19
CA ASN A 117 28.36 7.83 -11.64
C ASN A 117 28.89 8.04 -13.08
N GLY A 118 28.48 9.09 -13.78
CA GLY A 118 28.86 9.40 -15.17
C GLY A 118 28.05 8.66 -16.24
N SER A 119 27.04 7.88 -15.85
CA SER A 119 26.07 7.30 -16.79
C SER A 119 25.00 8.31 -17.20
N VAL A 120 24.42 8.13 -18.38
CA VAL A 120 23.40 9.04 -18.94
C VAL A 120 22.09 8.29 -19.10
N CYS A 121 21.00 8.89 -18.61
CA CYS A 121 19.64 8.43 -18.88
C CYS A 121 18.94 9.42 -19.81
N VAL A 122 18.13 8.90 -20.72
CA VAL A 122 17.50 9.66 -21.81
C VAL A 122 15.98 9.53 -21.73
N TYR A 123 15.27 10.66 -21.73
CA TYR A 123 13.81 10.71 -21.60
C TYR A 123 13.19 11.32 -22.85
N ASN A 124 11.96 10.94 -23.20
CA ASN A 124 11.17 11.78 -24.11
C ASN A 124 10.82 13.09 -23.39
N VAL A 125 11.02 14.22 -24.06
CA VAL A 125 10.81 15.55 -23.44
C VAL A 125 9.35 15.74 -23.04
N GLU A 126 8.41 15.27 -23.87
CA GLU A 126 6.97 15.28 -23.61
C GLU A 126 6.62 14.57 -22.30
N ALA A 127 7.01 13.30 -22.17
CA ALA A 127 6.76 12.49 -20.97
C ALA A 127 7.40 13.11 -19.72
N LEU A 128 8.63 13.66 -19.83
CA LEU A 128 9.32 14.30 -18.71
C LEU A 128 8.65 15.61 -18.27
N VAL A 129 8.21 16.45 -19.21
CA VAL A 129 7.46 17.68 -18.91
C VAL A 129 6.11 17.35 -18.28
N GLN A 130 5.34 16.43 -18.87
CA GLN A 130 4.05 16.00 -18.35
C GLN A 130 4.19 15.38 -16.94
N TYR A 131 5.23 14.56 -16.72
CA TYR A 131 5.54 14.03 -15.39
C TYR A 131 5.80 15.12 -14.35
N ILE A 132 6.72 16.07 -14.63
CA ILE A 132 7.08 17.13 -13.67
C ILE A 132 5.86 18.00 -13.34
N LEU A 133 5.07 18.38 -14.36
CA LEU A 133 3.89 19.24 -14.18
C LEU A 133 2.73 18.53 -13.47
N ALA A 134 2.51 17.23 -13.73
CA ALA A 134 1.42 16.47 -13.11
C ALA A 134 1.75 15.97 -11.70
N THR A 135 3.02 15.63 -11.43
CA THR A 135 3.43 15.12 -10.11
C THR A 135 3.81 16.20 -9.12
N GLY A 136 4.39 17.30 -9.61
CA GLY A 136 5.06 18.32 -8.81
C GLY A 136 6.46 17.94 -8.32
N ASP A 137 7.03 16.81 -8.78
CA ASP A 137 8.36 16.36 -8.39
C ASP A 137 9.42 16.88 -9.38
N PHE A 138 10.22 17.85 -8.94
CA PHE A 138 11.32 18.43 -9.72
C PHE A 138 12.62 17.60 -9.58
N SER A 139 12.48 16.27 -9.59
CA SER A 139 13.55 15.29 -9.41
C SER A 139 13.51 14.25 -10.53
N GLU A 140 14.67 13.68 -10.85
CA GLU A 140 14.78 12.64 -11.88
C GLU A 140 13.96 11.38 -11.49
N PRO A 141 13.03 10.87 -12.35
CA PRO A 141 12.02 9.90 -11.94
C PRO A 141 12.54 8.58 -11.34
N GLU A 142 13.65 8.04 -11.85
CA GLU A 142 14.28 6.79 -11.39
C GLU A 142 15.18 7.03 -10.17
N THR A 143 16.12 7.98 -10.25
CA THR A 143 17.14 8.17 -9.19
C THR A 143 16.75 9.14 -8.08
N ARG A 144 15.68 9.92 -8.27
CA ARG A 144 15.22 10.99 -7.36
C ARG A 144 16.28 12.03 -7.01
N ILE A 145 17.28 12.20 -7.89
CA ILE A 145 18.22 13.32 -7.82
C ILE A 145 17.47 14.59 -8.26
N PRO A 146 17.43 15.67 -7.44
CA PRO A 146 16.76 16.91 -7.82
C PRO A 146 17.37 17.54 -9.08
N PHE A 147 16.54 17.98 -10.02
CA PHE A 147 17.00 18.74 -11.18
C PHE A 147 17.51 20.13 -10.76
N SER A 148 18.66 20.54 -11.31
CA SER A 148 19.13 21.91 -11.15
C SER A 148 18.21 22.88 -11.91
N ASP A 149 18.26 24.16 -11.57
CA ASP A 149 17.49 25.18 -12.29
C ASP A 149 17.93 25.31 -13.76
N GLU A 150 19.16 24.91 -14.07
CA GLU A 150 19.68 24.87 -15.44
C GLU A 150 19.20 23.62 -16.19
N ASP A 151 19.04 22.48 -15.53
CA ASP A 151 18.41 21.30 -16.13
C ASP A 151 16.95 21.56 -16.51
N LEU A 152 16.20 22.25 -15.64
CA LEU A 152 14.81 22.61 -15.91
C LEU A 152 14.68 23.61 -17.07
N ARG A 153 15.59 24.59 -17.17
CA ARG A 153 15.67 25.48 -18.36
C ARG A 153 16.03 24.72 -19.63
N ARG A 154 16.94 23.74 -19.55
CA ARG A 154 17.27 22.87 -20.70
C ARG A 154 16.05 22.06 -21.13
N ILE A 155 15.27 21.52 -20.19
CA ILE A 155 14.00 20.83 -20.49
C ILE A 155 13.02 21.79 -21.19
N ASP A 156 12.85 23.02 -20.71
CA ASP A 156 12.02 24.06 -21.35
C ASP A 156 12.48 24.41 -22.78
N VAL A 157 13.80 24.43 -23.02
CA VAL A 157 14.37 24.67 -24.36
C VAL A 157 14.11 23.51 -25.31
N GLU A 158 14.26 22.26 -24.87
CA GLU A 158 13.91 21.10 -25.72
C GLU A 158 12.38 20.99 -25.92
N ALA A 159 11.57 21.33 -24.92
CA ALA A 159 10.10 21.38 -25.01
C ALA A 159 9.62 22.41 -26.03
N SER A 160 10.28 23.58 -26.07
CA SER A 160 10.03 24.63 -27.05
C SER A 160 10.36 24.17 -28.48
N LYS A 161 11.44 23.38 -28.68
CA LYS A 161 11.76 22.78 -29.99
C LYS A 161 10.75 21.72 -30.40
N ALA A 162 10.27 20.93 -29.45
CA ALA A 162 9.20 19.95 -29.62
C ALA A 162 7.82 20.57 -29.86
N LYS A 163 7.68 21.89 -29.68
CA LYS A 163 6.42 22.67 -29.78
C LYS A 163 5.33 22.20 -28.81
N LEU A 164 5.74 21.75 -27.63
CA LEU A 164 4.82 21.44 -26.54
C LEU A 164 4.03 22.69 -26.14
N VAL A 165 2.77 22.50 -25.75
CA VAL A 165 1.81 23.56 -25.39
C VAL A 165 1.76 23.75 -23.86
N GLU A 166 2.37 22.81 -23.15
CA GLU A 166 2.60 22.76 -21.73
C GLU A 166 3.37 23.99 -21.20
N LYS A 167 3.20 24.25 -19.91
CA LYS A 167 3.87 25.37 -19.23
C LYS A 167 5.33 25.01 -18.96
N SER A 168 6.18 26.03 -18.83
CA SER A 168 7.56 25.87 -18.33
C SER A 168 7.59 24.97 -17.09
N VAL A 169 8.59 24.10 -16.99
CA VAL A 169 8.89 23.31 -15.77
C VAL A 169 9.78 24.07 -14.79
N ALA A 170 10.48 25.12 -15.23
CA ALA A 170 11.30 25.97 -14.35
C ALA A 170 10.46 26.96 -13.51
N ASP A 171 9.40 27.54 -14.06
CA ASP A 171 8.53 28.49 -13.33
C ASP A 171 7.75 27.87 -12.15
N PRO A 172 7.11 26.68 -12.27
CA PRO A 172 6.32 26.08 -11.21
C PRO A 172 7.12 25.74 -9.95
N LYS A 173 8.44 25.50 -10.06
CA LYS A 173 9.35 25.27 -8.94
C LYS A 173 9.36 26.43 -7.93
N LYS A 174 9.09 27.66 -8.37
CA LYS A 174 8.94 28.85 -7.52
C LYS A 174 7.71 28.76 -6.60
N ASN A 175 6.70 27.99 -6.99
CA ASN A 175 5.43 27.80 -6.27
C ASN A 175 5.31 26.41 -5.62
N LYS A 176 6.44 25.83 -5.19
CA LYS A 176 6.55 24.45 -4.66
C LYS A 176 5.47 24.08 -3.62
N HIS A 177 5.10 24.99 -2.73
CA HIS A 177 4.03 24.79 -1.74
C HIS A 177 2.71 24.29 -2.36
N LYS A 178 2.32 24.83 -3.52
CA LYS A 178 1.07 24.42 -4.20
C LYS A 178 1.12 22.96 -4.67
N PHE A 179 2.30 22.50 -5.11
CA PHE A 179 2.51 21.11 -5.50
C PHE A 179 2.61 20.19 -4.29
N GLU A 180 3.13 20.66 -3.16
CA GLU A 180 3.14 19.94 -1.88
C GLU A 180 1.71 19.76 -1.33
N GLU A 181 0.89 20.80 -1.40
CA GLU A 181 -0.54 20.76 -1.06
C GLU A 181 -1.33 19.81 -1.98
N GLN A 182 -1.12 19.90 -3.30
CA GLN A 182 -1.74 18.98 -4.28
C GLN A 182 -1.27 17.53 -4.08
N LYS A 183 0.02 17.33 -3.72
CA LYS A 183 0.55 16.03 -3.34
C LYS A 183 -0.13 15.49 -2.08
N VAL A 184 -0.27 16.28 -1.02
CA VAL A 184 -0.98 15.86 0.20
C VAL A 184 -2.43 15.46 -0.11
N LYS A 185 -3.14 16.22 -0.96
CA LYS A 185 -4.50 15.84 -1.41
C LYS A 185 -4.51 14.49 -2.14
N ARG A 186 -3.64 14.31 -3.15
CA ARG A 186 -3.54 13.07 -3.95
C ARG A 186 -3.15 11.87 -3.09
N ASP A 187 -2.13 12.02 -2.26
CA ASP A 187 -1.61 10.96 -1.40
C ASP A 187 -2.65 10.58 -0.31
N GLY A 188 -3.50 11.53 0.11
CA GLY A 188 -4.68 11.27 0.96
C GLY A 188 -5.82 10.54 0.26
N ILE A 189 -6.15 10.90 -0.99
CA ILE A 189 -7.11 10.16 -1.84
C ILE A 189 -6.65 8.71 -2.05
N LEU A 190 -5.35 8.50 -2.28
CA LEU A 190 -4.74 7.17 -2.37
C LEU A 190 -4.79 6.40 -1.03
N GLY A 191 -4.80 7.10 0.10
CA GLY A 191 -5.08 6.51 1.41
C GLY A 191 -6.50 5.98 1.52
N LEU A 192 -7.49 6.79 1.13
CA LEU A 192 -8.90 6.38 1.11
C LEU A 192 -9.15 5.22 0.14
N GLU A 193 -8.51 5.20 -1.04
CA GLU A 193 -8.60 4.09 -1.99
C GLU A 193 -8.14 2.78 -1.36
N ARG A 194 -7.01 2.77 -0.65
CA ARG A 194 -6.50 1.57 0.04
C ARG A 194 -7.47 1.08 1.11
N CYS A 195 -8.03 1.98 1.92
CA CYS A 195 -9.06 1.63 2.89
C CYS A 195 -10.31 1.05 2.20
N ALA A 196 -10.74 1.59 1.06
CA ALA A 196 -11.85 1.02 0.28
C ALA A 196 -11.49 -0.38 -0.27
N SER A 197 -10.27 -0.57 -0.76
CA SER A 197 -9.71 -1.86 -1.20
C SER A 197 -9.71 -2.91 -0.08
N GLU A 198 -9.47 -2.54 1.19
CA GLU A 198 -9.58 -3.47 2.33
C GLU A 198 -11.01 -4.02 2.51
N TYR A 199 -12.05 -3.19 2.34
CA TYR A 199 -13.43 -3.67 2.35
C TYR A 199 -13.77 -4.52 1.11
N VAL A 200 -13.18 -4.23 -0.05
CA VAL A 200 -13.35 -5.06 -1.26
C VAL A 200 -12.65 -6.42 -1.11
N ASN A 201 -11.50 -6.50 -0.46
CA ASN A 201 -10.88 -7.77 -0.09
C ASN A 201 -11.80 -8.56 0.87
N ARG A 202 -12.41 -7.89 1.86
CA ARG A 202 -13.35 -8.53 2.77
C ARG A 202 -14.67 -8.95 2.10
N MET A 203 -15.11 -8.24 1.06
CA MET A 203 -16.19 -8.70 0.18
C MET A 203 -15.82 -10.00 -0.53
N LEU A 204 -14.58 -10.14 -1.00
CA LEU A 204 -14.08 -11.36 -1.63
C LEU A 204 -13.97 -12.53 -0.62
N GLU A 205 -13.48 -12.28 0.59
CA GLU A 205 -13.45 -13.27 1.69
C GLU A 205 -14.85 -13.82 2.04
N ILE A 206 -15.90 -13.00 1.90
CA ILE A 206 -17.30 -13.39 2.11
C ILE A 206 -17.87 -14.16 0.89
N VAL A 207 -17.40 -13.89 -0.32
CA VAL A 207 -17.77 -14.65 -1.53
C VAL A 207 -17.15 -16.05 -1.53
N GLU A 208 -15.91 -16.16 -1.05
CA GLU A 208 -15.17 -17.43 -0.97
C GLU A 208 -15.47 -18.24 0.33
N SER A 209 -16.45 -17.82 1.15
CA SER A 209 -16.85 -18.53 2.38
C SER A 209 -17.93 -19.60 2.16
N ASP A 210 -17.93 -20.63 3.02
CA ASP A 210 -18.99 -21.66 3.09
C ASP A 210 -20.19 -21.25 3.98
N ASP A 211 -20.22 -20.02 4.52
CA ASP A 211 -21.29 -19.52 5.41
C ASP A 211 -21.95 -18.24 4.83
N PRO A 212 -23.08 -18.37 4.11
CA PRO A 212 -23.77 -17.24 3.50
C PRO A 212 -24.59 -16.43 4.51
N GLU A 213 -25.00 -17.00 5.65
CA GLU A 213 -25.82 -16.32 6.66
C GLU A 213 -24.96 -15.35 7.49
N GLU A 214 -23.77 -15.77 7.94
CA GLU A 214 -22.78 -14.86 8.52
C GLU A 214 -22.28 -13.86 7.45
N GLY A 215 -22.12 -14.30 6.20
CA GLY A 215 -21.74 -13.47 5.06
C GLY A 215 -22.68 -12.29 4.82
N GLU A 216 -23.98 -12.54 4.64
CA GLU A 216 -25.00 -11.50 4.40
C GLU A 216 -25.08 -10.52 5.59
N MET A 217 -25.06 -11.03 6.82
CA MET A 217 -25.02 -10.20 8.03
C MET A 217 -23.81 -9.26 8.05
N LEU A 218 -22.61 -9.76 7.74
CA LEU A 218 -21.39 -8.96 7.70
C LEU A 218 -21.42 -7.90 6.58
N LEU A 219 -21.97 -8.24 5.40
CA LEU A 219 -22.13 -7.28 4.30
C LEU A 219 -23.04 -6.13 4.72
N ILE A 220 -24.26 -6.41 5.19
CA ILE A 220 -25.26 -5.39 5.52
C ILE A 220 -24.84 -4.56 6.74
N MET A 221 -24.36 -5.19 7.81
CA MET A 221 -24.10 -4.50 9.08
C MET A 221 -22.75 -3.78 9.15
N SER A 222 -21.78 -4.11 8.28
CA SER A 222 -20.42 -3.56 8.39
C SER A 222 -19.77 -3.23 7.04
N VAL A 223 -19.68 -4.17 6.11
CA VAL A 223 -18.82 -4.01 4.93
C VAL A 223 -19.40 -3.00 3.92
N PHE A 224 -20.71 -3.08 3.64
CA PHE A 224 -21.38 -2.14 2.73
C PHE A 224 -21.43 -0.69 3.28
N PRO A 225 -21.87 -0.41 4.54
CA PRO A 225 -21.88 0.95 5.06
C PRO A 225 -20.50 1.60 5.10
N SER A 226 -19.47 0.89 5.58
CA SER A 226 -18.11 1.43 5.69
C SER A 226 -17.44 1.65 4.34
N PHE A 227 -17.63 0.75 3.37
CA PHE A 227 -17.15 0.98 1.99
C PHE A 227 -17.82 2.20 1.36
N SER A 228 -19.15 2.34 1.48
CA SER A 228 -19.89 3.42 0.83
C SER A 228 -19.55 4.81 1.35
N ASP A 229 -19.28 4.97 2.65
CA ASP A 229 -18.80 6.25 3.19
C ASP A 229 -17.41 6.61 2.67
N ILE A 230 -16.45 5.68 2.75
CA ILE A 230 -15.07 5.92 2.29
C ILE A 230 -15.05 6.21 0.78
N PHE A 231 -15.80 5.44 -0.02
CA PHE A 231 -15.88 5.67 -1.46
C PHE A 231 -16.55 7.02 -1.81
N GLU A 232 -17.53 7.46 -1.02
CA GLU A 232 -18.12 8.79 -1.16
C GLU A 232 -17.11 9.91 -0.81
N GLN A 233 -16.23 9.71 0.18
CA GLN A 233 -15.12 10.63 0.45
C GLN A 233 -14.14 10.71 -0.73
N ILE A 234 -13.82 9.60 -1.40
CA ILE A 234 -13.04 9.58 -2.64
C ILE A 234 -13.78 10.38 -3.72
N ARG A 235 -15.06 10.06 -4.00
CA ARG A 235 -15.86 10.69 -5.06
C ARG A 235 -16.04 12.20 -4.89
N ARG A 236 -16.22 12.68 -3.65
CA ARG A 236 -16.27 14.12 -3.33
C ARG A 236 -14.92 14.81 -3.55
N SER A 237 -13.82 14.08 -3.41
CA SER A 237 -12.47 14.61 -3.54
C SER A 237 -11.99 14.61 -4.99
N ASP A 238 -12.28 13.55 -5.74
CA ASP A 238 -11.98 13.38 -7.17
C ASP A 238 -12.93 12.31 -7.76
N SER A 239 -13.87 12.76 -8.60
CA SER A 239 -14.91 11.90 -9.19
C SER A 239 -14.43 11.06 -10.38
N GLU A 240 -13.35 11.47 -11.05
CA GLU A 240 -12.77 10.71 -12.16
C GLU A 240 -11.89 9.58 -11.62
N TYR A 241 -11.06 9.87 -10.62
CA TYR A 241 -10.30 8.87 -9.90
C TYR A 241 -11.22 7.84 -9.24
N ALA A 242 -12.29 8.26 -8.56
CA ALA A 242 -13.30 7.36 -7.98
C ALA A 242 -13.90 6.40 -9.02
N LYS A 243 -14.20 6.89 -10.23
CA LYS A 243 -14.71 6.06 -11.34
C LYS A 243 -13.69 5.00 -11.78
N HIS A 244 -12.40 5.33 -11.82
CA HIS A 244 -11.33 4.38 -12.13
C HIS A 244 -11.14 3.34 -11.01
N SER A 245 -11.08 3.76 -9.74
CA SER A 245 -11.00 2.84 -8.58
C SER A 245 -12.18 1.86 -8.55
N MET A 246 -13.41 2.33 -8.74
CA MET A 246 -14.59 1.47 -8.81
C MET A 246 -14.53 0.48 -10.00
N GLY A 247 -14.00 0.91 -11.14
CA GLY A 247 -13.71 0.04 -12.28
C GLY A 247 -12.77 -1.11 -11.90
N HIS A 248 -11.70 -0.81 -11.14
CA HIS A 248 -10.79 -1.83 -10.63
C HIS A 248 -11.45 -2.75 -9.59
N PHE A 249 -12.23 -2.21 -8.64
CA PHE A 249 -12.92 -3.01 -7.61
C PHE A 249 -13.90 -4.02 -8.23
N ILE A 250 -14.70 -3.57 -9.22
CA ILE A 250 -15.64 -4.44 -9.95
C ILE A 250 -14.90 -5.50 -10.80
N GLN A 251 -13.72 -5.18 -11.35
CA GLN A 251 -12.89 -6.16 -12.06
C GLN A 251 -12.24 -7.17 -11.11
N TYR A 252 -11.74 -6.71 -9.96
CA TYR A 252 -11.13 -7.55 -8.92
C TYR A 252 -12.14 -8.57 -8.38
N MET A 253 -13.34 -8.13 -7.98
CA MET A 253 -14.42 -9.01 -7.51
C MET A 253 -14.86 -10.06 -8.54
N LYS A 254 -14.68 -9.81 -9.85
CA LYS A 254 -15.03 -10.76 -10.92
C LYS A 254 -13.91 -11.76 -11.24
N GLY A 255 -12.67 -11.44 -10.88
CA GLY A 255 -11.49 -12.18 -11.29
C GLY A 255 -11.17 -12.08 -12.80
N PRO A 256 -9.98 -12.56 -13.23
CA PRO A 256 -9.61 -12.60 -14.64
C PRO A 256 -10.42 -13.64 -15.43
N LYS A 257 -10.66 -13.39 -16.73
CA LYS A 257 -11.54 -14.21 -17.59
C LYS A 257 -11.21 -15.71 -17.64
N ASN A 258 -9.97 -16.10 -17.38
CA ASN A 258 -9.49 -17.49 -17.39
C ASN A 258 -9.50 -18.15 -15.99
N ARG A 259 -9.76 -17.39 -14.93
CA ARG A 259 -9.94 -17.84 -13.55
C ARG A 259 -10.84 -16.82 -12.82
N PRO A 260 -12.16 -16.84 -13.08
CA PRO A 260 -13.09 -15.98 -12.36
C PRO A 260 -13.11 -16.33 -10.87
N THR A 261 -13.62 -15.41 -10.07
CA THR A 261 -13.91 -15.62 -8.64
C THR A 261 -14.82 -16.83 -8.44
N VAL A 262 -14.57 -17.63 -7.40
CA VAL A 262 -15.43 -18.76 -7.03
C VAL A 262 -16.43 -18.29 -5.98
N ASP A 263 -17.70 -18.27 -6.35
CA ASP A 263 -18.81 -17.84 -5.48
C ASP A 263 -19.33 -19.03 -4.68
N HIS A 264 -18.80 -19.21 -3.47
CA HIS A 264 -19.16 -20.29 -2.54
C HIS A 264 -20.43 -19.95 -1.75
N SER A 265 -20.59 -18.69 -1.33
CA SER A 265 -21.75 -18.22 -0.59
C SER A 265 -22.93 -17.79 -1.47
N GLY A 266 -22.72 -17.57 -2.77
CA GLY A 266 -23.77 -17.06 -3.69
C GLY A 266 -23.99 -15.56 -3.60
N LEU A 267 -23.13 -14.84 -2.87
CA LEU A 267 -23.27 -13.42 -2.57
C LEU A 267 -22.59 -12.51 -3.60
N LEU A 268 -21.78 -13.05 -4.53
CA LEU A 268 -21.08 -12.24 -5.54
C LEU A 268 -22.02 -11.36 -6.39
N PRO A 269 -23.21 -11.81 -6.84
CA PRO A 269 -24.15 -10.96 -7.58
C PRO A 269 -24.68 -9.79 -6.74
N VAL A 270 -24.89 -10.00 -5.43
CA VAL A 270 -25.36 -8.97 -4.49
C VAL A 270 -24.30 -7.89 -4.33
N ILE A 271 -23.05 -8.28 -4.13
CA ILE A 271 -21.91 -7.37 -3.98
C ILE A 271 -21.66 -6.59 -5.27
N LEU A 272 -21.73 -7.23 -6.44
CA LEU A 272 -21.56 -6.55 -7.72
C LEU A 272 -22.69 -5.54 -8.00
N GLY A 273 -23.94 -5.88 -7.65
CA GLY A 273 -25.07 -4.95 -7.71
C GLY A 273 -24.89 -3.76 -6.77
N PHE A 274 -24.46 -4.02 -5.52
CA PHE A 274 -24.09 -2.99 -4.54
C PHE A 274 -23.03 -2.03 -5.09
N LEU A 275 -21.89 -2.55 -5.57
CA LEU A 275 -20.78 -1.73 -6.10
C LEU A 275 -21.23 -0.87 -7.28
N GLU A 276 -22.05 -1.43 -8.18
CA GLU A 276 -22.61 -0.68 -9.30
C GLU A 276 -23.57 0.45 -8.86
N ASP A 277 -24.38 0.25 -7.83
CA ASP A 277 -25.30 1.30 -7.34
C ASP A 277 -24.60 2.32 -6.42
N VAL A 278 -23.49 1.96 -5.74
CA VAL A 278 -22.52 2.92 -5.22
C VAL A 278 -21.96 3.77 -6.36
N ALA A 279 -21.48 3.16 -7.45
CA ALA A 279 -20.91 3.86 -8.60
C ALA A 279 -21.88 4.88 -9.20
N LYS A 280 -23.15 4.51 -9.33
CA LYS A 280 -24.24 5.35 -9.85
C LYS A 280 -24.72 6.42 -8.85
N GLY A 281 -24.20 6.43 -7.61
CA GLY A 281 -24.54 7.41 -6.58
C GLY A 281 -25.93 7.25 -5.98
N LYS A 282 -26.52 6.06 -6.05
CA LYS A 282 -27.92 5.80 -5.63
C LYS A 282 -28.08 5.55 -4.12
N GLN A 283 -27.00 5.32 -3.39
CA GLN A 283 -27.06 4.99 -1.98
C GLN A 283 -27.07 6.25 -1.12
N GLY A 284 -28.27 6.72 -0.78
CA GLY A 284 -28.50 7.38 0.51
C GLY A 284 -28.62 6.32 1.62
N ALA A 285 -28.53 6.72 2.89
CA ALA A 285 -28.57 5.79 4.03
C ALA A 285 -29.83 4.90 4.06
N SER A 286 -30.96 5.42 3.55
CA SER A 286 -32.23 4.69 3.42
C SER A 286 -32.21 3.51 2.45
N ALA A 287 -31.16 3.35 1.63
CA ALA A 287 -31.02 2.22 0.71
C ALA A 287 -30.81 0.86 1.43
N PHE A 288 -30.48 0.88 2.73
CA PHE A 288 -30.24 -0.33 3.55
C PHE A 288 -31.29 -0.56 4.64
N GLY A 289 -32.40 0.16 4.63
CA GLY A 289 -33.50 -0.06 5.57
C GLY A 289 -33.28 0.50 6.98
N PHE A 290 -32.47 1.56 7.11
CA PHE A 290 -32.34 2.40 8.31
C PHE A 290 -33.19 3.67 8.19
#